data_AF-A0A0C2HXX1-F1
#
_entry.id   AF-A0A0C2HXX1-F1
#
_cell.length_a   1.000
_cell.length_b   1.000
_cell.length_c   1.000
_cell.angle_alpha   90.00
_cell.angle_beta   90.00
_cell.angle_gamma   90.00
#
_symmetry.space_group_name_H-M   'P 1'
#
loop_
_entity.id
_entity.type
_entity.pdbx_description
1 polymer ?
#
loop_
_entity_poly.entity_id
_entity_poly.type
_entity_poly.pdbx_seq_one_letter_code
_entity_poly.pdbx_strand_id
1 'polypeptide(L)'
;MARVADERVFIYRVDAQNRIGFVNRAWLDFAQENEAPELIAERVLGRELDAFIADWETRHLYEIIYERVRQAGRTFYLPLRCDSPTRRRYLRMEISPLPLAGMEFSVRVERMEERSPILLLDDSVEHSKEFVVICSWCKKIEIGAGRWAEIEDATEKAEIFGAAPPSLTHTACPDCLATIRRQLGDG
;
A
#
# COMPACT_ATOMS: atom_id res chain seq x y z
N MET A 1 -13.61 -19.86 -1.90
CA MET A 1 -13.51 -19.83 -0.42
C MET A 1 -13.64 -18.38 0.02
N ALA A 2 -14.14 -18.15 1.24
CA ALA A 2 -15.00 -17.04 1.66
C ALA A 2 -14.54 -15.60 1.28
N ARG A 3 -15.48 -14.83 0.70
CA ARG A 3 -15.46 -13.36 0.68
C ARG A 3 -15.71 -12.88 2.10
N VAL A 4 -14.66 -12.53 2.83
CA VAL A 4 -14.82 -11.64 3.99
C VAL A 4 -14.76 -10.22 3.44
N ALA A 5 -15.94 -9.64 3.20
CA ALA A 5 -16.05 -8.22 2.91
C ALA A 5 -15.90 -7.49 4.24
N ASP A 6 -14.76 -6.85 4.45
CA ASP A 6 -14.72 -5.77 5.42
C ASP A 6 -15.49 -4.60 4.80
N GLU A 7 -16.74 -4.42 5.26
CA GLU A 7 -17.64 -3.38 4.73
C GLU A 7 -17.25 -1.97 5.19
N ARG A 8 -16.26 -1.85 6.09
CA ARG A 8 -15.80 -0.56 6.58
C ARG A 8 -15.11 0.21 5.45
N VAL A 9 -15.23 1.53 5.53
CA VAL A 9 -14.46 2.47 4.72
C VAL A 9 -13.47 3.16 5.63
N PHE A 10 -12.18 3.08 5.30
CA PHE A 10 -11.13 3.76 6.05
C PHE A 10 -10.89 5.11 5.38
N ILE A 11 -11.06 6.19 6.15
CA ILE A 11 -11.01 7.55 5.61
C ILE A 11 -9.93 8.34 6.32
N TYR A 12 -9.08 9.00 5.55
CA TYR A 12 -8.19 10.05 6.04
C TYR A 12 -8.23 11.25 5.09
N ARG A 13 -7.98 12.45 5.63
CA ARG A 13 -7.96 13.69 4.84
C ARG A 13 -6.67 14.44 5.05
N VAL A 14 -6.20 15.06 3.99
CA VAL A 14 -5.01 15.92 4.00
C VAL A 14 -5.34 17.33 3.55
N ASP A 15 -4.55 18.29 4.02
CA ASP A 15 -4.60 19.68 3.59
C ASP A 15 -3.81 19.92 2.29
N ALA A 16 -3.64 21.20 1.92
CA ALA A 16 -2.87 21.62 0.75
C ALA A 16 -1.36 21.27 0.82
N GLN A 17 -0.85 20.99 2.02
CA GLN A 17 0.53 20.60 2.29
C GLN A 17 0.67 19.08 2.53
N ASN A 18 -0.35 18.29 2.16
CA ASN A 18 -0.39 16.84 2.38
C ASN A 18 -0.29 16.43 3.86
N ARG A 19 -0.67 17.30 4.81
CA ARG A 19 -0.68 16.96 6.23
C ARG A 19 -2.00 16.36 6.63
N ILE A 20 -1.96 15.24 7.35
CA ILE A 20 -3.15 14.50 7.76
C ILE A 20 -3.90 15.28 8.84
N GLY A 21 -5.07 15.81 8.50
CA GLY A 21 -5.91 16.58 9.42
C GLY A 21 -7.07 15.78 10.01
N PHE A 22 -7.35 14.60 9.47
CA PHE A 22 -8.48 13.77 9.88
C PHE A 22 -8.24 12.29 9.57
N VAL A 23 -8.70 11.43 10.46
CA VAL A 23 -8.90 9.99 10.25
C VAL A 23 -10.26 9.61 10.84
N ASN A 24 -10.98 8.65 10.24
CA ASN A 24 -12.23 8.15 10.82
C ASN A 24 -11.99 7.03 11.84
N ARG A 25 -13.03 6.67 12.59
CA ARG A 25 -12.95 5.61 13.61
C ARG A 25 -12.54 4.26 13.03
N ALA A 26 -13.10 3.88 11.88
CA ALA A 26 -12.77 2.61 11.23
C ALA A 26 -11.26 2.50 10.90
N TRP A 27 -10.62 3.60 10.53
CA TRP A 27 -9.18 3.64 10.27
C TRP A 27 -8.37 3.32 11.54
N LEU A 28 -8.78 3.89 12.67
CA LEU A 28 -8.13 3.65 13.97
C LEU A 28 -8.34 2.20 14.44
N ASP A 29 -9.56 1.68 14.31
CA ASP A 29 -9.87 0.30 14.65
C ASP A 29 -9.03 -0.66 13.77
N PHE A 30 -8.90 -0.37 12.48
CA PHE A 30 -8.10 -1.18 11.56
C PHE A 30 -6.60 -1.19 11.90
N ALA A 31 -6.03 -0.04 12.26
CA ALA A 31 -4.63 0.07 12.66
C ALA A 31 -4.32 -0.77 13.91
N GLN A 32 -5.24 -0.76 14.89
CA GLN A 32 -5.13 -1.61 16.08
C GLN A 32 -5.25 -3.11 15.76
N GLU A 33 -6.12 -3.48 14.81
CA GLU A 33 -6.38 -4.86 14.43
C GLU A 33 -5.28 -5.50 13.54
N ASN A 34 -4.50 -4.70 12.79
CA ASN A 34 -3.63 -5.21 11.71
C ASN A 34 -2.14 -4.89 11.91
N GLU A 35 -1.59 -5.24 13.09
CA GLU A 35 -0.14 -5.31 13.34
C GLU A 35 0.63 -3.98 13.22
N ALA A 36 -0.06 -2.84 13.14
CA ALA A 36 0.52 -1.49 13.27
C ALA A 36 -0.11 -0.70 14.45
N PRO A 37 -0.14 -1.26 15.68
CA PRO A 37 -0.77 -0.62 16.84
C PRO A 37 -0.13 0.71 17.24
N GLU A 38 1.07 1.00 16.73
CA GLU A 38 1.76 2.27 16.89
C GLU A 38 1.21 3.40 16.02
N LEU A 39 0.32 3.13 15.06
CA LEU A 39 -0.36 4.14 14.25
C LEU A 39 -1.65 4.62 14.92
N ILE A 40 -1.54 5.20 16.11
CA ILE A 40 -2.64 5.90 16.80
C ILE A 40 -2.85 7.32 16.25
N ALA A 41 -4.04 7.89 16.44
CA ALA A 41 -4.41 9.22 15.92
C ALA A 41 -3.36 10.29 16.26
N GLU A 42 -2.83 10.27 17.48
CA GLU A 42 -1.83 11.21 18.00
C GLU A 42 -0.49 11.14 17.26
N ARG A 43 -0.18 10.00 16.63
CA ARG A 43 1.06 9.79 15.87
C ARG A 43 0.90 10.09 14.37
N VAL A 44 -0.33 10.18 13.89
CA VAL A 44 -0.66 10.34 12.48
C VAL A 44 -1.16 11.76 12.16
N LEU A 45 -1.96 12.36 13.05
CA LEU A 45 -2.49 13.71 12.84
C LEU A 45 -1.37 14.77 12.86
N GLY A 46 -1.45 15.71 11.91
CA GLY A 46 -0.49 16.80 11.69
C GLY A 46 0.79 16.38 10.95
N ARG A 47 1.00 15.09 10.69
CA ARG A 47 2.14 14.56 9.95
C ARG A 47 1.90 14.65 8.44
N GLU A 48 2.99 14.81 7.70
CA GLU A 48 2.97 14.72 6.25
C GLU A 48 2.74 13.27 5.83
N LEU A 49 1.86 13.07 4.84
CA LEU A 49 1.50 11.74 4.33
C LEU A 49 2.73 10.97 3.82
N ASP A 50 3.71 11.67 3.24
CA ASP A 50 4.93 11.08 2.69
C ASP A 50 5.80 10.40 3.76
N ALA A 51 5.65 10.77 5.03
CA ALA A 51 6.33 10.10 6.14
C ALA A 51 5.90 8.64 6.31
N PHE A 52 4.77 8.24 5.73
CA PHE A 52 4.22 6.88 5.80
C PHE A 52 4.39 6.08 4.50
N ILE A 53 5.00 6.67 3.47
CA ILE A 53 5.30 5.98 2.21
C ILE A 53 6.78 5.59 2.23
N ALA A 54 7.06 4.29 2.18
CA ALA A 54 8.41 3.77 2.45
C ALA A 54 9.44 4.12 1.36
N ASP A 55 9.07 4.06 0.07
CA ASP A 55 10.00 4.23 -1.04
C ASP A 55 9.81 5.52 -1.83
N TRP A 56 10.93 6.08 -2.34
CA TRP A 56 10.98 7.37 -3.00
C TRP A 56 10.27 7.39 -4.37
N GLU A 57 10.31 6.30 -5.12
CA GLU A 57 9.64 6.20 -6.43
C GLU A 57 8.12 6.25 -6.25
N THR A 58 7.61 5.53 -5.26
CA THR A 58 6.19 5.55 -4.93
C THR A 58 5.76 6.91 -4.39
N ARG A 59 6.60 7.61 -3.60
CA ARG A 59 6.32 9.00 -3.18
C ARG A 59 6.13 9.93 -4.38
N HIS A 60 7.07 9.90 -5.33
CA HIS A 60 6.99 10.76 -6.51
C HIS A 60 5.72 10.50 -7.34
N LEU A 61 5.32 9.24 -7.49
CA LEU A 61 4.08 8.90 -8.19
C LEU A 61 2.84 9.37 -7.44
N TYR A 62 2.84 9.29 -6.10
CA TYR A 62 1.77 9.87 -5.29
C TYR A 62 1.70 11.39 -5.41
N GLU A 63 2.83 12.10 -5.42
CA GLU A 63 2.87 13.56 -5.66
C GLU A 63 2.18 13.92 -6.98
N ILE A 64 2.52 13.23 -8.07
CA ILE A 64 1.88 13.44 -9.38
C ILE A 64 0.37 13.17 -9.31
N ILE A 65 -0.05 12.10 -8.64
CA ILE A 65 -1.48 11.79 -8.44
C ILE A 65 -2.17 12.92 -7.66
N TYR A 66 -1.55 13.42 -6.60
CA TYR A 66 -2.12 14.47 -5.75
C TYR A 66 -2.29 15.78 -6.51
N GLU A 67 -1.25 16.19 -7.26
CA GLU A 67 -1.31 17.35 -8.14
C GLU A 67 -2.41 17.18 -9.18
N ARG A 68 -2.50 16.01 -9.81
CA ARG A 68 -3.53 15.72 -10.81
C ARG A 68 -4.94 15.82 -10.23
N VAL A 69 -5.18 15.25 -9.05
CA VAL A 69 -6.48 15.32 -8.35
C VAL A 69 -6.86 16.77 -8.06
N ARG A 70 -5.92 17.56 -7.52
CA ARG A 70 -6.13 18.98 -7.21
C ARG A 70 -6.41 19.82 -8.47
N GLN A 71 -5.62 19.65 -9.52
CA GLN A 71 -5.73 20.43 -10.75
C GLN A 71 -6.96 20.04 -11.58
N ALA A 72 -7.25 18.74 -11.70
CA ALA A 72 -8.37 18.25 -12.49
C ALA A 72 -9.72 18.41 -11.77
N GLY A 73 -9.71 18.50 -10.44
CA GLY A 73 -10.92 18.48 -9.62
C GLY A 73 -11.69 17.15 -9.78
N ARG A 74 -10.99 16.05 -10.05
CA ARG A 74 -11.58 14.72 -10.30
C ARG A 74 -10.99 13.69 -9.37
N THR A 75 -11.84 12.75 -8.94
CA THR A 75 -11.41 11.60 -8.12
C THR A 75 -10.49 10.68 -8.92
N PHE A 76 -9.39 10.28 -8.28
CA PHE A 76 -8.47 9.26 -8.79
C PHE A 76 -8.71 7.92 -8.08
N TYR A 77 -8.63 6.82 -8.82
CA TYR A 77 -8.90 5.47 -8.31
C TYR A 77 -7.66 4.59 -8.42
N LEU A 78 -7.14 4.17 -7.28
CA LEU A 78 -5.91 3.38 -7.17
C LEU A 78 -6.21 1.99 -6.60
N PRO A 79 -6.05 0.91 -7.40
CA PRO A 79 -6.04 -0.46 -6.86
C PRO A 79 -4.72 -0.75 -6.16
N LEU A 80 -4.77 -1.37 -4.99
CA LEU A 80 -3.58 -1.73 -4.21
C LEU A 80 -3.81 -2.98 -3.34
N ARG A 81 -2.73 -3.54 -2.81
CA ARG A 81 -2.75 -4.66 -1.87
C ARG A 81 -2.17 -4.28 -0.50
N CYS A 82 -2.80 -4.81 0.55
CA CYS A 82 -2.37 -4.69 1.95
C CYS A 82 -2.37 -6.08 2.58
N ASP A 83 -1.37 -6.86 2.21
CA ASP A 83 -1.27 -8.25 2.63
C ASP A 83 -0.66 -8.35 4.02
N SER A 84 -1.13 -9.34 4.79
CA SER A 84 -0.47 -9.82 6.00
C SER A 84 0.10 -11.23 5.73
N PRO A 85 0.87 -11.85 6.64
CA PRO A 85 1.43 -13.19 6.42
C PRO A 85 0.39 -14.21 5.95
N THR A 86 -0.79 -14.20 6.56
CA THR A 86 -1.86 -15.20 6.35
C THR A 86 -2.96 -14.75 5.41
N ARG A 87 -2.94 -13.49 4.93
CA ARG A 87 -4.04 -12.94 4.13
C ARG A 87 -3.55 -12.06 2.99
N ARG A 88 -4.20 -12.20 1.85
CA ARG A 88 -4.11 -11.27 0.73
C ARG A 88 -5.32 -10.34 0.74
N ARG A 89 -5.10 -9.03 0.75
CA ARG A 89 -6.20 -8.04 0.74
C ARG A 89 -6.10 -7.14 -0.47
N TYR A 90 -7.09 -7.20 -1.34
CA TYR A 90 -7.25 -6.31 -2.48
C TYR A 90 -8.08 -5.11 -2.05
N LEU A 91 -7.50 -3.93 -2.17
CA LEU A 91 -8.09 -2.67 -1.79
C LEU A 91 -8.33 -1.79 -3.00
N ARG A 92 -9.33 -0.91 -2.88
CA ARG A 92 -9.48 0.27 -3.74
C ARG A 92 -9.33 1.51 -2.88
N MET A 93 -8.43 2.39 -3.29
CA MET A 93 -8.29 3.74 -2.74
C MET A 93 -8.89 4.75 -3.72
N GLU A 94 -9.75 5.60 -3.20
CA GLU A 94 -10.37 6.72 -3.91
C GLU A 94 -9.79 8.01 -3.34
N ILE A 95 -9.17 8.83 -4.19
CA ILE A 95 -8.55 10.09 -3.81
C ILE A 95 -9.37 11.21 -4.42
N SER A 96 -10.19 11.87 -3.60
CA SER A 96 -11.14 12.90 -4.05
C SER A 96 -10.67 14.28 -3.61
N PRO A 97 -10.82 15.32 -4.46
CA PRO A 97 -10.47 16.68 -4.08
C PRO A 97 -11.45 17.22 -3.03
N LEU A 98 -10.95 18.04 -2.11
CA LEU A 98 -11.72 18.81 -1.14
C LEU A 98 -11.48 20.32 -1.36
N PRO A 99 -12.30 21.21 -0.78
CA PRO A 99 -12.04 22.64 -0.77
C PRO A 99 -10.64 22.99 -0.24
N LEU A 100 -10.14 24.17 -0.59
CA LEU A 100 -8.83 24.69 -0.16
C LEU A 100 -7.66 23.76 -0.50
N ALA A 101 -7.73 23.06 -1.64
CA ALA A 101 -6.73 22.10 -2.12
C ALA A 101 -6.46 20.91 -1.16
N GLY A 102 -7.38 20.64 -0.24
CA GLY A 102 -7.37 19.40 0.53
C GLY A 102 -7.75 18.19 -0.33
N MET A 103 -7.56 16.99 0.21
CA MET A 103 -8.02 15.75 -0.42
C MET A 103 -8.56 14.77 0.63
N GLU A 104 -9.52 13.95 0.23
CA GLU A 104 -10.01 12.81 1.00
C GLU A 104 -9.54 11.51 0.34
N PHE A 105 -9.00 10.63 1.16
CA PHE A 105 -8.64 9.28 0.79
C PHE A 105 -9.65 8.34 1.43
N SER A 106 -10.40 7.61 0.60
CA SER A 106 -11.34 6.57 1.03
C SER A 106 -10.84 5.21 0.56
N VAL A 107 -10.57 4.31 1.50
CA VAL A 107 -10.04 2.98 1.23
C VAL A 107 -11.07 1.91 1.60
N ARG A 108 -11.29 0.95 0.71
CA ARG A 108 -12.22 -0.17 0.90
C ARG A 108 -11.54 -1.49 0.59
N VAL A 109 -11.86 -2.55 1.36
CA VAL A 109 -11.48 -3.92 1.01
C VAL A 109 -12.46 -4.45 -0.04
N GLU A 110 -11.96 -4.76 -1.22
CA GLU A 110 -12.78 -5.30 -2.31
C GLU A 110 -12.85 -6.82 -2.27
N ARG A 111 -11.73 -7.44 -1.88
CA ARG A 111 -11.58 -8.89 -1.81
C ARG A 111 -10.49 -9.25 -0.82
N MET A 112 -10.74 -10.31 -0.05
CA MET A 112 -9.77 -10.90 0.86
C MET A 112 -9.66 -12.40 0.57
N GLU A 113 -8.45 -12.92 0.66
CA GLU A 113 -8.15 -14.34 0.47
C GLU A 113 -7.23 -14.81 1.61
N GLU A 114 -7.61 -15.90 2.26
CA GLU A 114 -6.74 -16.61 3.19
C GLU A 114 -5.67 -17.38 2.42
N ARG A 115 -4.49 -17.50 3.01
CA ARG A 115 -3.38 -18.27 2.47
C ARG A 115 -2.54 -18.87 3.60
N SER A 116 -1.70 -19.85 3.22
CA SER A 116 -0.62 -20.31 4.09
C SER A 116 0.27 -19.12 4.50
N PRO A 117 0.76 -19.06 5.76
CA PRO A 117 1.60 -17.97 6.22
C PRO A 117 2.83 -17.77 5.34
N ILE A 118 3.11 -16.51 5.00
CA ILE A 118 4.33 -16.09 4.28
C ILE A 118 5.25 -15.38 5.26
N LEU A 119 6.35 -16.04 5.64
CA LEU A 119 7.33 -15.52 6.61
C LEU A 119 7.98 -14.20 6.17
N LEU A 120 8.07 -13.96 4.87
CA LEU A 120 8.63 -12.72 4.32
C LEU A 120 7.85 -11.46 4.75
N LEU A 121 6.58 -11.61 5.13
CA LEU A 121 5.71 -10.52 5.57
C LEU A 121 5.46 -10.52 7.08
N ASP A 122 6.12 -11.41 7.82
CA ASP A 122 5.92 -11.55 9.26
C ASP A 122 6.97 -10.71 10.00
N ASP A 123 6.57 -9.56 10.52
CA ASP A 123 7.49 -8.65 11.24
C ASP A 123 7.92 -9.20 12.62
N SER A 124 7.37 -10.34 13.06
CA SER A 124 7.75 -11.00 14.32
C SER A 124 8.95 -11.95 14.19
N VAL A 125 9.36 -12.30 12.97
CA VAL A 125 10.52 -13.17 12.72
C VAL A 125 11.77 -12.35 12.42
N GLU A 126 12.95 -12.89 12.75
CA GLU A 126 14.20 -12.23 12.40
C GLU A 126 14.47 -12.37 10.90
N HIS A 127 14.59 -11.23 10.20
CA HIS A 127 15.00 -11.21 8.80
C HIS A 127 16.52 -11.20 8.64
N SER A 128 17.00 -11.79 7.55
CA SER A 128 18.40 -11.72 7.16
C SER A 128 18.76 -10.32 6.66
N LYS A 129 20.07 -10.09 6.50
CA LYS A 129 20.63 -8.84 5.94
C LYS A 129 20.54 -8.77 4.41
N GLU A 130 20.04 -9.83 3.77
CA GLU A 130 19.76 -9.83 2.34
C GLU A 130 18.46 -9.09 2.08
N PHE A 131 18.29 -8.58 0.87
CA PHE A 131 17.12 -7.81 0.49
C PHE A 131 16.48 -8.38 -0.77
N VAL A 132 15.15 -8.42 -0.77
CA VAL A 132 14.36 -8.64 -1.98
C VAL A 132 13.43 -7.45 -2.21
N VAL A 133 13.08 -7.24 -3.47
CA VAL A 133 12.30 -6.08 -3.90
C VAL A 133 10.85 -6.50 -4.04
N ILE A 134 9.94 -5.82 -3.34
CA ILE A 134 8.49 -6.01 -3.40
C ILE A 134 7.80 -4.78 -3.99
N CYS A 135 6.75 -5.01 -4.78
CA CYS A 135 5.97 -3.92 -5.34
C CYS A 135 5.08 -3.28 -4.28
N SER A 136 5.15 -1.95 -4.13
CA SER A 136 4.36 -1.17 -3.17
C SER A 136 2.85 -1.29 -3.36
N TRP A 137 2.38 -1.55 -4.60
CA TRP A 137 0.95 -1.67 -4.91
C TRP A 137 0.45 -3.11 -5.09
N CYS A 138 1.09 -3.93 -5.92
CA CYS A 138 0.59 -5.29 -6.18
C CYS A 138 1.21 -6.36 -5.29
N LYS A 139 2.21 -6.01 -4.47
CA LYS A 139 2.94 -6.91 -3.57
C LYS A 139 3.63 -8.10 -4.27
N LYS A 140 3.80 -8.07 -5.59
CA LYS A 140 4.66 -9.03 -6.30
C LYS A 140 6.14 -8.80 -5.97
N ILE A 141 6.94 -9.85 -6.03
CA ILE A 141 8.39 -9.83 -5.78
C ILE A 141 9.16 -9.81 -7.11
N GLU A 142 10.23 -9.04 -7.18
CA GLU A 142 11.19 -9.07 -8.29
C GLU A 142 12.05 -10.35 -8.17
N ILE A 143 12.02 -11.18 -9.22
CA ILE A 143 12.71 -12.49 -9.27
C ILE A 143 13.85 -12.47 -10.31
N GLY A 144 14.43 -11.29 -10.54
CA GLY A 144 15.50 -11.06 -11.50
C GLY A 144 15.05 -10.86 -12.96
N ALA A 145 15.88 -10.10 -13.68
CA ALA A 145 15.69 -9.72 -15.08
C ALA A 145 14.38 -8.97 -15.34
N GLY A 146 13.91 -8.18 -14.36
CA GLY A 146 12.68 -7.39 -14.48
C GLY A 146 11.41 -8.23 -14.46
N ARG A 147 11.50 -9.51 -14.06
CA ARG A 147 10.34 -10.38 -13.90
C ARG A 147 9.80 -10.27 -12.49
N TRP A 148 8.48 -10.29 -12.38
CA TRP A 148 7.75 -10.14 -11.13
C TRP A 148 6.80 -11.32 -10.93
N ALA A 149 6.83 -11.91 -9.74
CA ALA A 149 6.00 -13.06 -9.39
C ALA A 149 5.19 -12.80 -8.12
N GLU A 150 4.10 -13.55 -7.94
CA GLU A 150 3.39 -13.57 -6.65
C GLU A 150 4.34 -14.02 -5.54
N ILE A 151 4.13 -13.54 -4.31
CA ILE A 151 5.06 -13.82 -3.21
C ILE A 151 5.15 -15.32 -2.97
N GLU A 152 4.04 -16.04 -3.09
CA GLU A 152 3.94 -17.49 -2.97
C GLU A 152 4.87 -18.19 -3.98
N ASP A 153 4.78 -17.81 -5.26
CA ASP A 153 5.64 -18.32 -6.32
C ASP A 153 7.11 -17.99 -6.07
N ALA A 154 7.38 -16.76 -5.63
CA ALA A 154 8.73 -16.28 -5.31
C ALA A 154 9.29 -16.91 -4.04
N THR A 155 8.45 -17.51 -3.19
CA THR A 155 8.87 -18.25 -1.99
C THR A 155 9.04 -19.74 -2.24
N GLU A 156 8.26 -20.32 -3.16
CA GLU A 156 8.33 -21.75 -3.51
C GLU A 156 9.43 -22.06 -4.53
N LYS A 157 9.64 -21.20 -5.53
CA LYS A 157 10.61 -21.43 -6.64
C LYS A 157 12.05 -21.07 -6.27
N ALA A 158 12.24 -20.78 -5.01
CA ALA A 158 13.30 -19.96 -4.53
C ALA A 158 14.00 -20.69 -3.41
N GLU A 159 15.13 -21.28 -3.73
CA GLU A 159 16.23 -21.45 -2.77
C GLU A 159 16.78 -20.08 -2.30
N ILE A 160 16.00 -18.98 -2.44
CA ILE A 160 16.34 -17.59 -2.13
C ILE A 160 16.43 -17.38 -0.62
N PHE A 161 15.87 -18.29 0.18
CA PHE A 161 15.89 -18.16 1.63
C PHE A 161 16.92 -19.10 2.22
N GLY A 162 17.96 -18.51 2.81
CA GLY A 162 18.80 -19.20 3.78
C GLY A 162 18.01 -19.57 5.04
N ALA A 163 18.69 -19.67 6.18
CA ALA A 163 18.03 -20.01 7.44
C ALA A 163 16.96 -18.99 7.91
N ALA A 164 16.97 -17.77 7.37
CA ALA A 164 16.04 -16.68 7.70
C ALA A 164 15.55 -15.95 6.43
N PRO A 165 14.31 -15.43 6.43
CA PRO A 165 13.77 -14.68 5.28
C PRO A 165 14.50 -13.34 5.10
N PRO A 166 14.74 -12.86 3.86
CA PRO A 166 15.39 -11.58 3.59
C PRO A 166 14.48 -10.40 3.94
N SER A 167 15.08 -9.24 4.18
CA SER A 167 14.36 -8.00 4.41
C SER A 167 13.70 -7.49 3.11
N LEU A 168 12.58 -6.76 3.24
CA LEU A 168 11.86 -6.19 2.10
C LEU A 168 12.30 -4.77 1.77
N THR A 169 12.51 -4.50 0.48
CA THR A 169 12.60 -3.13 -0.08
C THR A 169 11.46 -2.89 -1.05
N HIS A 170 11.00 -1.65 -1.15
CA HIS A 170 9.77 -1.30 -1.87
C HIS A 170 10.04 -0.47 -3.13
N THR A 171 9.28 -0.71 -4.20
CA THR A 171 9.28 0.05 -5.49
C THR A 171 7.96 -0.19 -6.24
N ALA A 172 7.74 0.47 -7.38
CA ALA A 172 6.65 0.15 -8.31
C ALA A 172 7.12 -0.81 -9.41
N CYS A 173 6.41 -1.94 -9.59
CA CYS A 173 6.69 -2.81 -10.74
C CYS A 173 6.23 -2.16 -12.06
N PRO A 174 6.81 -2.56 -13.22
CA PRO A 174 6.47 -1.97 -14.52
C PRO A 174 4.97 -2.02 -14.85
N ASP A 175 4.28 -3.10 -14.48
CA ASP A 175 2.84 -3.26 -14.73
C ASP A 175 2.01 -2.22 -13.96
N CYS A 176 2.31 -2.01 -12.68
CA CYS A 176 1.62 -1.01 -11.86
C CYS A 176 1.95 0.41 -12.33
N LEU A 177 3.21 0.67 -12.65
CA LEU A 177 3.64 1.97 -13.18
C LEU A 177 2.92 2.30 -14.50
N ALA A 178 2.86 1.36 -15.44
CA ALA A 178 2.15 1.53 -16.70
C ALA A 178 0.64 1.74 -16.50
N THR A 179 0.05 1.06 -15.53
CA THR A 179 -1.38 1.23 -15.17
C THR A 179 -1.66 2.64 -14.67
N ILE A 180 -0.83 3.15 -13.76
CA ILE A 180 -1.02 4.48 -13.17
C ILE A 180 -0.78 5.58 -14.20
N ARG A 181 0.29 5.50 -14.99
CA ARG A 181 0.55 6.45 -16.09
C ARG A 181 -0.63 6.56 -17.05
N ARG A 182 -1.22 5.41 -17.42
CA ARG A 182 -2.42 5.39 -18.27
C ARG A 182 -3.62 6.09 -17.64
N GLN A 183 -3.82 5.94 -16.32
CA GLN A 183 -4.89 6.64 -15.60
C GLN A 183 -4.64 8.15 -15.48
N LEU A 184 -3.38 8.56 -15.33
CA LEU A 184 -2.99 9.98 -15.28
C LEU A 184 -3.21 10.71 -16.62
N GLY A 185 -3.15 9.95 -17.72
CA GLY A 185 -3.27 10.46 -19.10
C GLY A 185 -1.93 10.74 -19.76
N ASP A 186 -0.83 10.24 -19.19
CA ASP A 186 0.54 10.39 -19.70
C ASP A 186 0.89 9.27 -20.70
N GLY A 187 0.03 9.13 -21.73
CA GLY A 187 0.15 8.14 -22.80
C GLY A 187 0.72 8.71 -24.09
#